data_AF-A0A950UN90-F1
#
_entry.id   AF-A0A950UN90-F1
#
_cell.length_a   1.000
_cell.length_b   1.000
_cell.length_c   1.000
_cell.angle_alpha   90.00
_cell.angle_beta   90.00
_cell.angle_gamma   90.00
#
_symmetry.space_group_name_H-M   'P 1'
#
loop_
_entity.id
_entity.type
_entity.pdbx_description
1 polymer ?
#
loop_
_entity_poly.entity_id
_entity_poly.type
_entity_poly.pdbx_seq_one_letter_code
_entity_poly.pdbx_strand_id
1 'polypeptide(L)'
;MRIRLATAAMVTAIGVVGFAVRPAYAWVYSGDGNGNNIVQVQNTKDNSQRAFSLAAVTENPGSTVANQNTAYATATGTGERTVATAIQVLIVEGNPTNYQPQNLALAINDHCTSCQTFAYANQVVLQPHHHISLSEDAQNQLNRLNYQAFQTSWSSEPFPQMSADLDNITHQMVAIVQGEIQKSGPAASEQDTRTTDEH
;
A
#
# COMPACT_ATOMS: atom_id res chain seq x y z
N MET A 1 45.45 -72.00 3.98
CA MET A 1 45.96 -70.68 4.40
C MET A 1 44.95 -69.63 3.97
N ARG A 2 44.40 -68.85 4.91
CA ARG A 2 43.18 -68.04 4.75
C ARG A 2 43.47 -66.72 4.02
N ILE A 3 42.81 -66.48 2.88
CA ILE A 3 42.79 -65.17 2.20
C ILE A 3 41.56 -64.41 2.72
N ARG A 4 41.79 -63.27 3.38
CA ARG A 4 40.72 -62.34 3.80
C ARG A 4 40.49 -61.34 2.67
N LEU A 5 39.36 -61.43 1.98
CA LEU A 5 38.86 -60.39 1.08
C LEU A 5 38.02 -59.41 1.91
N ALA A 6 38.46 -58.16 1.96
CA ALA A 6 37.71 -57.05 2.57
C ALA A 6 36.80 -56.43 1.49
N THR A 7 35.50 -56.64 1.58
CA THR A 7 34.49 -55.90 0.83
C THR A 7 34.24 -54.56 1.50
N ALA A 8 34.72 -53.48 0.89
CA ALA A 8 34.35 -52.11 1.24
C ALA A 8 32.97 -51.82 0.62
N ALA A 9 31.93 -51.72 1.46
CA ALA A 9 30.62 -51.25 1.05
C ALA A 9 30.68 -49.72 0.87
N MET A 10 30.52 -49.25 -0.36
CA MET A 10 30.41 -47.84 -0.69
C MET A 10 28.99 -47.38 -0.34
N VAL A 11 28.84 -46.68 0.78
CA VAL A 11 27.59 -46.02 1.15
C VAL A 11 27.46 -44.76 0.30
N THR A 12 26.62 -44.80 -0.72
CA THR A 12 26.17 -43.61 -1.44
C THR A 12 25.32 -42.76 -0.50
N ALA A 13 25.90 -41.67 0.00
CA ALA A 13 25.17 -40.62 0.70
C ALA A 13 24.28 -39.90 -0.32
N ILE A 14 22.96 -40.15 -0.25
CA ILE A 14 21.96 -39.34 -0.94
C ILE A 14 21.94 -37.99 -0.23
N GLY A 15 22.62 -37.00 -0.80
CA GLY A 15 22.53 -35.62 -0.36
C GLY A 15 21.12 -35.11 -0.62
N VAL A 16 20.29 -35.06 0.42
CA VAL A 16 19.04 -34.32 0.40
C VAL A 16 19.43 -32.85 0.29
N VAL A 17 19.34 -32.29 -0.92
CA VAL A 17 19.42 -30.85 -1.13
C VAL A 17 18.22 -30.26 -0.41
N GLY A 18 18.45 -29.71 0.77
CA GLY A 18 17.42 -29.02 1.54
C GLY A 18 16.94 -27.82 0.73
N PHE A 19 15.70 -27.88 0.23
CA PHE A 19 14.99 -26.69 -0.19
C PHE A 19 14.86 -25.79 1.04
N ALA A 20 15.63 -24.71 1.09
CA ALA A 20 15.47 -23.69 2.10
C ALA A 20 14.10 -23.04 1.88
N VAL A 21 13.09 -23.49 2.63
CA VAL A 21 11.75 -22.90 2.61
C VAL A 21 11.89 -21.48 3.17
N ARG A 22 11.88 -20.48 2.29
CA ARG A 22 11.77 -19.08 2.70
C ARG A 22 10.35 -18.88 3.22
N PRO A 23 10.14 -18.35 4.44
CA PRO A 23 8.79 -18.09 4.93
C PRO A 23 8.14 -16.95 4.13
N ALA A 24 6.85 -17.12 3.80
CA ALA A 24 6.05 -16.08 3.17
C ALA A 24 5.73 -14.97 4.20
N TYR A 25 5.92 -13.70 3.84
CA TYR A 25 5.72 -12.55 4.72
C TYR A 25 5.07 -11.39 3.98
N ALA A 26 4.44 -10.50 4.74
CA ALA A 26 4.02 -9.18 4.28
C ALA A 26 4.54 -8.15 5.27
N TRP A 27 5.12 -7.07 4.76
CA TRP A 27 5.53 -5.94 5.58
C TRP A 27 5.07 -4.64 4.94
N VAL A 28 4.87 -3.65 5.80
CA VAL A 28 4.55 -2.29 5.41
C VAL A 28 5.59 -1.37 6.00
N TYR A 29 6.08 -0.49 5.14
CA TYR A 29 6.92 0.63 5.53
C TYR A 29 6.14 1.92 5.25
N SER A 30 5.57 2.49 6.30
CA SER A 30 5.07 3.86 6.29
C SER A 30 6.20 4.73 6.84
N GLY A 31 6.97 5.36 5.96
CA GLY A 31 8.30 5.89 6.26
C GLY A 31 8.36 7.17 7.09
N ASP A 32 9.47 7.26 7.85
CA ASP A 32 10.34 8.41 8.23
C ASP A 32 9.77 9.81 8.56
N GLY A 33 8.46 9.98 8.63
CA GLY A 33 7.81 11.29 8.87
C GLY A 33 7.57 12.11 7.59
N ASN A 34 8.04 11.64 6.43
CA ASN A 34 7.78 12.30 5.15
C ASN A 34 6.47 11.85 4.48
N GLY A 35 5.76 10.86 5.03
CA GLY A 35 4.48 10.40 4.50
C GLY A 35 4.62 9.41 3.33
N ASN A 36 5.58 8.49 3.37
CA ASN A 36 5.68 7.39 2.40
C ASN A 36 4.68 6.27 2.72
N ASN A 37 4.18 5.58 1.69
CA ASN A 37 3.29 4.42 1.79
C ASN A 37 3.85 3.25 0.97
N ILE A 38 4.57 2.32 1.60
CA ILE A 38 5.20 1.18 0.91
C ILE A 38 4.64 -0.12 1.46
N VAL A 39 4.02 -0.92 0.59
CA VAL A 39 3.49 -2.24 0.88
C VAL A 39 4.26 -3.27 0.09
N GLN A 40 4.88 -4.23 0.77
CA GLN A 40 5.58 -5.34 0.13
C GLN A 40 5.06 -6.68 0.63
N VAL A 41 4.73 -7.55 -0.31
CA VAL A 41 4.20 -8.89 -0.05
C VAL A 41 5.02 -9.91 -0.83
N GLN A 42 5.60 -10.86 -0.11
CA GLN A 42 6.28 -12.00 -0.70
C GLN A 42 5.56 -13.29 -0.32
N ASN A 43 5.19 -14.06 -1.33
CA ASN A 43 4.69 -15.42 -1.17
C ASN A 43 5.67 -16.44 -1.75
N THR A 44 5.90 -17.47 -0.96
CA THR A 44 6.87 -18.55 -1.21
C THR A 44 6.31 -19.90 -0.77
N LYS A 45 5.04 -19.93 -0.34
CA LYS A 45 4.33 -21.13 0.11
C LYS A 45 3.33 -21.58 -0.95
N ASP A 46 3.57 -22.77 -1.50
CA ASP A 46 2.68 -23.41 -2.46
C ASP A 46 1.21 -23.43 -2.04
N ASN A 47 0.32 -23.25 -3.01
CA ASN A 47 -1.14 -23.29 -2.87
C ASN A 47 -1.65 -22.39 -1.73
N SER A 48 -1.04 -21.21 -1.58
CA SER A 48 -1.40 -20.27 -0.52
C SER A 48 -1.73 -18.89 -1.06
N GLN A 49 -2.43 -18.11 -0.23
CA GLN A 49 -2.69 -16.70 -0.47
C GLN A 49 -1.93 -15.85 0.55
N ARG A 50 -1.31 -14.78 0.06
CA ARG A 50 -0.76 -13.70 0.86
C ARG A 50 -1.20 -12.37 0.30
N ALA A 51 -1.78 -11.55 1.16
CA ALA A 51 -2.20 -10.22 0.78
C ALA A 51 -1.89 -9.22 1.90
N PHE A 52 -1.62 -7.99 1.49
CA PHE A 52 -1.60 -6.86 2.39
C PHE A 52 -2.03 -5.60 1.65
N SER A 53 -2.70 -4.71 2.37
CA SER A 53 -3.13 -3.41 1.88
C SER A 53 -2.85 -2.34 2.91
N LEU A 54 -2.46 -1.16 2.44
CA LEU A 54 -2.50 0.06 3.22
C LEU A 54 -3.12 1.18 2.38
N ALA A 55 -4.26 1.69 2.85
CA ALA A 55 -4.85 2.93 2.38
C ALA A 55 -4.66 4.02 3.43
N ALA A 56 -3.98 5.09 3.08
CA ALA A 56 -3.63 6.15 4.02
C ALA A 56 -3.89 7.54 3.44
N VAL A 57 -4.21 8.48 4.34
CA VAL A 57 -4.10 9.91 4.08
C VAL A 57 -2.87 10.39 4.81
N THR A 58 -1.98 11.10 4.10
CA THR A 58 -0.71 11.58 4.66
C THR A 58 -0.52 13.04 4.32
N GLU A 59 0.16 13.77 5.19
CA GLU A 59 0.46 15.19 4.99
C GLU A 59 1.95 15.39 4.69
N ASN A 60 2.27 16.36 3.82
CA ASN A 60 3.61 16.85 3.61
C ASN A 60 3.61 18.40 3.62
N PRO A 61 4.01 19.02 4.75
CA PRO A 61 4.11 20.47 4.87
C PRO A 61 5.47 21.03 4.40
N GLY A 62 6.34 20.20 3.85
CA GLY A 62 7.71 20.56 3.49
C GLY A 62 7.85 21.25 2.12
N SER A 63 9.00 21.91 1.91
CA SER A 63 9.37 22.48 0.61
C SER A 63 9.72 21.41 -0.45
N THR A 64 9.82 20.14 -0.04
CA THR A 64 10.12 19.00 -0.90
C THR A 64 9.02 17.95 -0.79
N VAL A 65 8.38 17.68 -1.93
CA VAL A 65 7.38 16.61 -2.09
C VAL A 65 8.04 15.48 -2.86
N ALA A 66 8.53 14.47 -2.15
CA ALA A 66 9.17 13.27 -2.71
C ALA A 66 8.52 11.97 -2.21
N ASN A 67 7.25 12.06 -1.79
CA ASN A 67 6.48 10.95 -1.24
C ASN A 67 6.38 9.78 -2.21
N GLN A 68 6.61 8.58 -1.69
CA GLN A 68 6.53 7.33 -2.42
C GLN A 68 5.29 6.54 -2.01
N ASN A 69 4.43 6.22 -2.97
CA ASN A 69 3.37 5.22 -2.84
C ASN A 69 3.79 3.98 -3.64
N THR A 70 4.11 2.87 -2.97
CA THR A 70 4.66 1.67 -3.61
C THR A 70 3.93 0.42 -3.18
N ALA A 71 3.47 -0.38 -4.15
CA ALA A 71 2.99 -1.74 -3.93
C ALA A 71 3.90 -2.73 -4.66
N TYR A 72 4.50 -3.65 -3.91
CA TYR A 72 5.42 -4.65 -4.43
C TYR A 72 4.93 -6.05 -4.05
N ALA A 73 4.57 -6.86 -5.05
CA ALA A 73 4.10 -8.23 -4.86
C ALA A 73 5.04 -9.21 -5.57
N THR A 74 5.45 -10.27 -4.91
CA THR A 74 6.28 -11.33 -5.51
C THR A 74 5.82 -12.71 -5.09
N ALA A 75 5.68 -13.61 -6.07
CA ALA A 75 5.41 -15.03 -5.89
C ALA A 75 6.57 -15.87 -6.42
N THR A 76 6.96 -16.92 -5.69
CA THR A 76 8.03 -17.85 -6.10
C THR A 76 7.66 -19.33 -6.04
N GLY A 77 6.46 -19.68 -5.54
CA GLY A 77 6.03 -21.08 -5.40
C GLY A 77 5.17 -21.58 -6.56
N THR A 78 4.23 -22.47 -6.24
CA THR A 78 3.27 -23.05 -7.17
C THR A 78 1.83 -22.77 -6.78
N GLY A 79 1.03 -22.24 -7.70
CA GLY A 79 -0.41 -22.03 -7.49
C GLY A 79 -0.74 -20.99 -6.41
N GLU A 80 0.14 -20.02 -6.20
CA GLU A 80 -0.01 -18.99 -5.16
C GLU A 80 -0.87 -17.82 -5.64
N ARG A 81 -1.50 -17.11 -4.69
CA ARG A 81 -2.11 -15.79 -4.92
C ARG A 81 -1.42 -14.75 -4.05
N THR A 82 -0.83 -13.73 -4.66
CA THR A 82 -0.07 -12.69 -3.96
C THR A 82 -0.60 -11.32 -4.32
N VAL A 83 -1.01 -10.53 -3.33
CA VAL A 83 -1.62 -9.22 -3.54
C VAL A 83 -0.94 -8.16 -2.67
N ALA A 84 -0.44 -7.08 -3.27
CA ALA A 84 0.03 -5.89 -2.56
C ALA A 84 -0.77 -4.67 -3.01
N THR A 85 -1.32 -3.90 -2.06
CA THR A 85 -2.14 -2.73 -2.35
C THR A 85 -1.65 -1.52 -1.55
N ALA A 86 -1.33 -0.42 -2.25
CA ALA A 86 -0.93 0.85 -1.65
C ALA A 86 -1.82 1.98 -2.19
N ILE A 87 -2.72 2.51 -1.36
CA ILE A 87 -3.56 3.67 -1.68
C ILE A 87 -3.09 4.85 -0.84
N GLN A 88 -2.85 5.99 -1.48
CA GLN A 88 -2.43 7.20 -0.79
C GLN A 88 -3.19 8.42 -1.28
N VAL A 89 -3.82 9.15 -0.36
CA VAL A 89 -4.21 10.54 -0.57
C VAL A 89 -3.17 11.41 0.12
N LEU A 90 -2.35 12.09 -0.67
CA LEU A 90 -1.28 12.96 -0.18
C LEU A 90 -1.77 14.39 -0.14
N ILE A 91 -1.83 14.98 1.06
CA ILE A 91 -2.10 16.41 1.26
C ILE A 91 -0.75 17.13 1.25
N VAL A 92 -0.56 18.05 0.31
CA VAL A 92 0.63 18.90 0.23
C VAL A 92 0.24 20.32 0.60
N GLU A 93 0.83 20.83 1.67
CA GLU A 93 0.56 22.19 2.14
C GLU A 93 1.67 23.15 1.68
N GLY A 94 1.31 24.43 1.49
CA GLY A 94 2.26 25.47 1.12
C GLY A 94 2.68 25.44 -0.36
N ASN A 95 3.89 25.94 -0.63
CA ASN A 95 4.42 26.11 -1.98
C ASN A 95 5.75 25.35 -2.13
N PRO A 96 5.73 24.04 -2.44
CA PRO A 96 6.94 23.25 -2.55
C PRO A 96 7.82 23.74 -3.71
N THR A 97 9.12 23.80 -3.49
CA THR A 97 10.11 24.16 -4.52
C THR A 97 10.66 22.94 -5.25
N ASN A 98 10.51 21.75 -4.66
CA ASN A 98 10.83 20.47 -5.30
C ASN A 98 9.60 19.56 -5.24
N TYR A 99 9.12 19.12 -6.40
CA TYR A 99 7.89 18.34 -6.53
C TYR A 99 8.10 17.13 -7.44
N GLN A 100 8.36 15.98 -6.81
CA GLN A 100 8.67 14.69 -7.45
C GLN A 100 8.03 13.51 -6.68
N PRO A 101 6.70 13.50 -6.46
CA PRO A 101 6.03 12.34 -5.88
C PRO A 101 6.16 11.12 -6.82
N GLN A 102 6.18 9.92 -6.24
CA GLN A 102 6.36 8.67 -6.96
C GLN A 102 5.25 7.68 -6.62
N ASN A 103 4.65 7.08 -7.65
CA ASN A 103 3.66 6.02 -7.52
C ASN A 103 4.12 4.79 -8.32
N LEU A 104 4.25 3.64 -7.67
CA LEU A 104 4.80 2.42 -8.26
C LEU A 104 4.01 1.17 -7.84
N ALA A 105 3.58 0.38 -8.81
CA ALA A 105 3.06 -0.96 -8.60
C ALA A 105 3.92 -1.97 -9.36
N LEU A 106 4.40 -3.01 -8.66
CA LEU A 106 5.20 -4.07 -9.28
C LEU A 106 4.73 -5.45 -8.82
N ALA A 107 4.41 -6.31 -9.78
CA ALA A 107 3.98 -7.68 -9.57
C ALA A 107 4.95 -8.63 -10.29
N ILE A 108 5.54 -9.57 -9.54
CA ILE A 108 6.56 -10.49 -10.07
C ILE A 108 6.16 -11.94 -9.80
N ASN A 109 6.17 -12.76 -10.85
CA ASN A 109 6.18 -14.21 -10.75
C ASN A 109 7.60 -14.69 -11.04
N ASP A 110 8.39 -14.95 -10.00
CA ASP A 110 9.79 -15.32 -10.13
C ASP A 110 9.95 -16.84 -10.03
N HIS A 111 10.31 -17.49 -11.14
CA HIS A 111 10.43 -18.95 -11.26
C HIS A 111 9.21 -19.74 -10.76
N CYS A 112 8.03 -19.13 -10.82
CA CYS A 112 6.80 -19.68 -10.27
C CYS A 112 5.98 -20.44 -11.34
N THR A 113 5.18 -21.42 -10.91
CA THR A 113 4.22 -22.13 -11.77
C THR A 113 2.78 -21.80 -11.36
N SER A 114 1.97 -21.31 -12.31
CA SER A 114 0.53 -21.03 -12.12
C SER A 114 0.18 -20.03 -11.02
N CYS A 115 1.10 -19.15 -10.59
CA CYS A 115 0.77 -18.13 -9.59
C CYS A 115 0.04 -16.94 -10.20
N GLN A 116 -0.72 -16.29 -9.34
CA GLN A 116 -1.43 -15.04 -9.60
C GLN A 116 -0.84 -13.96 -8.70
N THR A 117 -0.10 -13.02 -9.28
CA THR A 117 0.47 -11.89 -8.52
C THR A 117 -0.17 -10.60 -9.00
N PHE A 118 -0.58 -9.76 -8.05
CA PHE A 118 -1.23 -8.49 -8.29
C PHE A 118 -0.63 -7.42 -7.38
N ALA A 119 -0.34 -6.27 -7.97
CA ALA A 119 0.10 -5.09 -7.26
C ALA A 119 -0.74 -3.91 -7.72
N TYR A 120 -1.26 -3.15 -6.77
CA TYR A 120 -2.06 -1.96 -7.02
C TYR A 120 -1.48 -0.79 -6.24
N ALA A 121 -1.15 0.29 -6.93
CA ALA A 121 -0.69 1.52 -6.31
C ALA A 121 -1.43 2.72 -6.91
N ASN A 122 -2.16 3.46 -6.07
CA ASN A 122 -2.88 4.65 -6.47
C ASN A 122 -2.56 5.80 -5.51
N GLN A 123 -2.00 6.88 -6.05
CA GLN A 123 -1.62 8.07 -5.31
C GLN A 123 -2.36 9.28 -5.89
N VAL A 124 -3.14 9.96 -5.05
CA VAL A 124 -3.81 11.21 -5.39
C VAL A 124 -3.22 12.32 -4.55
N VAL A 125 -2.72 13.38 -5.18
CA VAL A 125 -2.18 14.55 -4.48
C VAL A 125 -3.21 15.66 -4.45
N LEU A 126 -3.48 16.20 -3.26
CA LEU A 126 -4.35 17.34 -3.01
C LEU A 126 -3.51 18.48 -2.43
N GLN A 127 -3.65 19.67 -3.01
CA GLN A 127 -2.91 20.87 -2.61
C GLN A 127 -3.88 21.95 -2.15
N PRO A 128 -4.39 21.90 -0.90
CA PRO A 128 -5.21 22.97 -0.37
C PRO A 128 -4.40 24.26 -0.21
N HIS A 129 -5.07 25.42 -0.35
CA HIS A 129 -4.45 26.74 -0.19
C HIS A 129 -4.23 27.14 1.28
N HIS A 130 -4.83 26.41 2.20
CA HIS A 130 -4.80 26.63 3.64
C HIS A 130 -4.55 25.30 4.35
N HIS A 131 -4.08 25.38 5.60
CA HIS A 131 -3.94 24.19 6.43
C HIS A 131 -5.30 23.54 6.66
N ILE A 132 -5.35 22.21 6.56
CA ILE A 132 -6.57 21.45 6.83
C ILE A 132 -6.35 20.48 7.98
N SER A 133 -7.39 20.28 8.78
CA SER A 133 -7.41 19.26 9.80
C SER A 133 -8.59 18.33 9.54
N LEU A 134 -8.31 17.04 9.49
CA LEU A 134 -9.36 16.02 9.31
C LEU A 134 -10.15 15.89 10.63
N SER A 135 -11.46 16.09 10.57
CA SER A 135 -12.33 15.81 11.71
C SER A 135 -12.27 14.34 12.15
N GLU A 136 -12.67 14.07 13.39
CA GLU A 136 -12.75 12.70 13.92
C GLU A 136 -13.67 11.81 13.06
N ASP A 137 -14.78 12.35 12.57
CA ASP A 137 -15.68 11.65 11.66
C ASP A 137 -15.01 11.27 10.34
N ALA A 138 -14.24 12.20 9.75
CA ALA A 138 -13.48 11.94 8.53
C ALA A 138 -12.41 10.85 8.77
N GLN A 139 -11.65 10.94 9.87
CA GLN A 139 -10.67 9.93 10.24
C GLN A 139 -11.32 8.54 10.42
N ASN A 140 -12.47 8.49 11.08
CA ASN A 140 -13.22 7.25 11.26
C ASN A 140 -13.72 6.67 9.92
N GLN A 141 -14.16 7.51 8.98
CA GLN A 141 -14.54 7.08 7.64
C GLN A 141 -13.34 6.54 6.85
N LEU A 142 -12.20 7.23 6.89
CA LEU A 142 -10.96 6.80 6.24
C LEU A 142 -10.43 5.48 6.79
N ASN A 143 -10.52 5.28 8.12
CA ASN A 143 -10.15 4.01 8.75
C ASN A 143 -11.03 2.85 8.27
N ARG A 144 -12.33 3.08 8.05
CA ARG A 144 -13.22 2.07 7.45
C ARG A 144 -12.83 1.75 6.01
N LEU A 145 -12.47 2.74 5.22
CA LEU A 145 -12.02 2.55 3.84
C LEU A 145 -10.68 1.80 3.76
N ASN A 146 -9.76 2.07 4.70
CA ASN A 146 -8.53 1.29 4.83
C ASN A 146 -8.82 -0.18 5.15
N TYR A 147 -9.75 -0.44 6.08
CA TYR A 147 -10.18 -1.81 6.37
C TYR A 147 -10.85 -2.48 5.17
N GLN A 148 -11.67 -1.75 4.41
CA GLN A 148 -12.29 -2.26 3.18
C GLN A 148 -11.23 -2.62 2.13
N ALA A 149 -10.21 -1.77 1.92
CA ALA A 149 -9.11 -2.06 1.00
C ALA A 149 -8.34 -3.32 1.42
N PHE A 150 -8.13 -3.51 2.73
CA PHE A 150 -7.57 -4.74 3.27
C PHE A 150 -8.45 -5.95 2.96
N GLN A 151 -9.76 -5.88 3.18
CA GLN A 151 -10.68 -6.98 2.84
C GLN A 151 -10.67 -7.29 1.34
N THR A 152 -10.70 -6.27 0.48
CA THR A 152 -10.59 -6.40 -0.99
C THR A 152 -9.28 -7.10 -1.38
N SER A 153 -8.15 -6.77 -0.78
CA SER A 153 -6.86 -7.44 -1.07
C SER A 153 -6.86 -8.94 -0.75
N TRP A 154 -7.66 -9.36 0.24
CA TRP A 154 -7.82 -10.76 0.64
C TRP A 154 -8.92 -11.50 -0.14
N SER A 155 -9.67 -10.81 -0.99
CA SER A 155 -10.75 -11.42 -1.77
C SER A 155 -10.22 -12.42 -2.81
N SER A 156 -11.11 -13.34 -3.21
CA SER A 156 -10.89 -14.27 -4.32
C SER A 156 -11.40 -13.72 -5.66
N GLU A 157 -11.75 -12.44 -5.74
CA GLU A 157 -12.35 -11.87 -6.94
C GLU A 157 -11.34 -11.73 -8.09
N PRO A 158 -11.80 -11.64 -9.34
CA PRO A 158 -10.93 -11.36 -10.48
C PRO A 158 -10.20 -10.03 -10.31
N PHE A 159 -8.92 -9.97 -10.66
CA PHE A 159 -8.12 -8.74 -10.51
C PHE A 159 -8.70 -7.48 -11.18
N PRO A 160 -9.39 -7.56 -12.34
CA PRO A 160 -10.08 -6.39 -12.88
C PRO A 160 -11.17 -5.85 -11.95
N GLN A 161 -11.93 -6.73 -11.28
CA GLN A 161 -12.94 -6.35 -10.30
C GLN A 161 -12.28 -5.76 -9.06
N MET A 162 -11.22 -6.42 -8.55
CA MET A 162 -10.44 -5.91 -7.42
C MET A 162 -9.90 -4.50 -7.69
N SER A 163 -9.41 -4.23 -8.90
CA SER A 163 -8.93 -2.91 -9.30
C SER A 163 -10.06 -1.87 -9.23
N ALA A 164 -11.23 -2.19 -9.79
CA ALA A 164 -12.39 -1.31 -9.76
C ALA A 164 -12.87 -1.00 -8.32
N ASP A 165 -12.84 -2.00 -7.43
CA ASP A 165 -13.22 -1.82 -6.03
C ASP A 165 -12.21 -0.97 -5.26
N LEU A 166 -10.90 -1.14 -5.52
CA LEU A 166 -9.84 -0.31 -4.96
C LEU A 166 -9.85 1.13 -5.50
N ASP A 167 -10.19 1.32 -6.78
CA ASP A 167 -10.41 2.64 -7.37
C ASP A 167 -11.59 3.35 -6.69
N ASN A 168 -12.70 2.64 -6.48
CA ASN A 168 -13.87 3.18 -5.79
C ASN A 168 -13.56 3.57 -4.34
N ILE A 169 -12.75 2.77 -3.63
CA ILE A 169 -12.25 3.12 -2.29
C ILE A 169 -11.42 4.41 -2.36
N THR A 170 -10.51 4.51 -3.33
CA THR A 170 -9.67 5.70 -3.53
C THR A 170 -10.53 6.94 -3.77
N HIS A 171 -11.55 6.86 -4.63
CA HIS A 171 -12.49 7.96 -4.87
C HIS A 171 -13.24 8.40 -3.61
N GLN A 172 -13.68 7.45 -2.78
CA GLN A 172 -14.34 7.78 -1.51
C GLN A 172 -13.39 8.48 -0.54
N MET A 173 -12.13 8.03 -0.45
CA MET A 173 -11.13 8.71 0.38
C MET A 173 -10.89 10.15 -0.09
N VAL A 174 -10.73 10.36 -1.40
CA VAL A 174 -10.57 11.69 -1.99
C VAL A 174 -11.79 12.57 -1.69
N ALA A 175 -12.99 12.04 -1.84
CA ALA A 175 -14.23 12.79 -1.57
C ALA A 175 -14.33 13.23 -0.10
N ILE A 176 -13.92 12.38 0.85
CA ILE A 176 -13.87 12.74 2.28
C ILE A 176 -12.89 13.88 2.50
N VAL A 177 -11.66 13.77 2.01
CA VAL A 177 -10.63 14.81 2.20
C VAL A 177 -11.04 16.12 1.53
N GLN A 178 -11.61 16.07 0.32
CA GLN A 178 -12.14 17.25 -0.36
C GLN A 178 -13.28 17.92 0.41
N GLY A 179 -14.16 17.12 1.05
CA GLY A 179 -15.19 17.64 1.94
C GLY A 179 -14.61 18.38 3.14
N GLU A 180 -13.54 17.87 3.75
CA GLU A 180 -12.84 18.56 4.85
C GLU A 180 -12.17 19.86 4.35
N ILE A 181 -11.51 19.84 3.18
CA ILE A 181 -10.92 21.04 2.57
C ILE A 181 -11.97 22.16 2.41
N GLN A 182 -13.17 21.81 1.96
CA GLN A 182 -14.27 22.77 1.76
C GLN A 182 -14.80 23.34 3.08
N LYS A 183 -14.95 22.49 4.12
CA LYS A 183 -15.39 22.92 5.45
C LYS A 183 -14.37 23.82 6.14
N SER A 184 -13.07 23.57 5.91
CA SER A 184 -11.97 24.37 6.45
C SER A 184 -11.72 25.68 5.68
N GLY A 185 -12.52 25.99 4.66
CA GLY A 185 -12.43 27.27 3.93
C GLY A 185 -12.51 28.48 4.87
N PRO A 186 -12.01 29.66 4.44
CA PRO A 186 -11.91 30.84 5.31
C PRO A 186 -13.29 31.10 5.92
N ALA A 187 -13.31 31.24 7.25
CA ALA A 187 -14.48 31.64 8.01
C ALA A 187 -15.20 32.72 7.19
N ALA A 188 -16.49 32.50 6.91
CA ALA A 188 -17.35 33.48 6.26
C ALA A 188 -16.97 34.84 6.83
N SER A 189 -16.44 35.70 5.94
CA SER A 189 -16.07 37.06 6.26
C SER A 189 -17.11 37.59 7.22
N GLU A 190 -16.64 37.91 8.42
CA GLU A 190 -17.23 38.84 9.36
C GLU A 190 -18.17 39.75 8.56
N GLN A 191 -19.48 39.46 8.64
CA GLN A 191 -20.46 40.36 8.08
C GLN A 191 -20.29 41.63 8.87
N ASP A 192 -19.51 42.54 8.28
CA ASP A 192 -19.48 43.97 8.51
C ASP A 192 -20.90 44.50 8.27
N THR A 193 -21.81 44.13 9.18
CA THR A 193 -22.99 44.91 9.49
C THR A 193 -22.52 45.92 10.53
N ARG A 194 -21.56 46.77 10.14
CA ARG A 194 -21.42 48.09 10.74
C ARG A 194 -22.71 48.81 10.38
N THR A 195 -23.64 48.74 11.32
CA THR A 195 -24.49 49.85 11.72
C THR A 195 -23.88 51.17 11.29
N THR A 196 -24.29 51.70 10.14
CA THR A 196 -24.37 53.14 9.93
C THR A 196 -25.74 53.56 10.44
N ASP A 197 -25.85 53.60 11.77
CA ASP A 197 -26.61 54.65 12.42
C ASP A 197 -25.70 55.89 12.49
N GLU A 198 -26.33 57.07 12.48
CA GLU A 198 -25.75 58.44 12.61
C GLU A 198 -25.31 59.16 11.33
N HIS A 199 -26.25 59.75 10.58
CA HIS A 199 -26.61 61.20 10.67
C HIS A 199 -27.69 61.58 9.64
#